data_AF-X1KJE9-F1
#
_entry.id   AF-X1KJE9-F1
#
_cell.length_a   1.000
_cell.length_b   1.000
_cell.length_c   1.000
_cell.angle_alpha   90.00
_cell.angle_beta   90.00
_cell.angle_gamma   90.00
#
_symmetry.space_group_name_H-M   'P 1'
#
loop_
_entity.id
_entity.type
_entity.pdbx_description
1 polymer ?
#
loop_
_entity_poly.entity_id
_entity_poly.type
_entity_poly.pdbx_seq_one_letter_code
_entity_poly.pdbx_strand_id
1 'polypeptide(L)'
;MADVDGFGQLVMRGGAIVPLSNTALTEAAEEEIKTDSNFVGSEQNAGTFATQSLNSPIVVRAGITATTDMTYAYIRSAGKIKAALPVSGLACGDMPAPLPYPVRLVSGDSVMAMANATSDRQIAVSVACTNGEYHVFQVTPTGAAAENSLVSILTGQSIGETLQGRTVSHAFGMHGFGALTVSSPAYFLNGSGVPVGSITTNDPAVDTGTYLQCQVPIQLNTRLVISTDA
;
A
#
# COMPACT_ATOMS: atom_id res chain seq x y z
N MET A 1 -18.13 -0.25 -13.22
CA MET A 1 -16.72 -0.12 -12.80
C MET A 1 -15.92 -0.27 -14.07
N ALA A 2 -14.99 0.64 -14.33
CA ALA A 2 -14.18 0.61 -15.53
C ALA A 2 -12.92 -0.22 -15.30
N ASP A 3 -12.36 -0.71 -16.39
CA ASP A 3 -11.05 -1.33 -16.39
C ASP A 3 -9.99 -0.24 -16.62
N VAL A 4 -8.92 -0.29 -15.84
CA VAL A 4 -7.80 0.66 -15.92
C VAL A 4 -6.48 -0.08 -16.12
N ASP A 5 -5.51 0.61 -16.68
CA ASP A 5 -4.18 0.05 -16.85
C ASP A 5 -3.38 0.23 -15.56
N GLY A 6 -3.11 -0.87 -14.86
CA GLY A 6 -2.23 -0.94 -13.71
C GLY A 6 -0.86 -1.47 -14.11
N PHE A 7 0.22 -0.78 -13.76
CA PHE A 7 1.57 -1.21 -14.10
C PHE A 7 2.59 -0.76 -13.08
N GLY A 8 3.77 -1.37 -13.12
CA GLY A 8 4.81 -1.04 -12.18
C GLY A 8 6.03 -1.91 -12.31
N GLN A 9 6.90 -1.81 -11.30
CA GLN A 9 8.15 -2.54 -11.29
C GLN A 9 8.62 -2.85 -9.88
N LEU A 10 9.19 -4.04 -9.71
CA LEU A 10 9.95 -4.41 -8.51
C LEU A 10 11.43 -4.44 -8.86
N VAL A 11 12.24 -3.71 -8.09
CA VAL A 11 13.69 -3.67 -8.25
C VAL A 11 14.34 -4.51 -7.17
N MET A 12 15.15 -5.48 -7.61
CA MET A 12 15.88 -6.38 -6.74
C MET A 12 17.20 -5.77 -6.28
N ARG A 13 17.77 -6.30 -5.18
CA ARG A 13 19.06 -5.88 -4.63
C ARG A 13 20.21 -5.96 -5.64
N GLY A 14 20.14 -6.89 -6.59
CA GLY A 14 21.12 -7.05 -7.66
C GLY A 14 20.87 -6.18 -8.90
N GLY A 15 19.88 -5.28 -8.88
CA GLY A 15 19.50 -4.45 -10.02
C GLY A 15 18.59 -5.13 -11.05
N ALA A 16 18.28 -6.43 -10.86
CA ALA A 16 17.28 -7.11 -11.68
C ALA A 16 15.88 -6.52 -11.46
N ILE A 17 15.05 -6.55 -12.50
CA ILE A 17 13.72 -5.92 -12.52
C ILE A 17 12.67 -6.98 -12.83
N VAL A 18 11.56 -6.93 -12.11
CA VAL A 18 10.33 -7.65 -12.44
C VAL A 18 9.33 -6.62 -12.98
N PRO A 19 9.07 -6.59 -14.30
CA PRO A 19 8.07 -5.70 -14.88
C PRO A 19 6.68 -6.25 -14.58
N LEU A 20 5.75 -5.39 -14.18
CA LEU A 20 4.39 -5.74 -13.82
C LEU A 20 3.40 -4.95 -14.67
N SER A 21 2.35 -5.63 -15.16
CA SER A 21 1.28 -5.02 -15.94
C SER A 21 -0.01 -5.80 -15.79
N ASN A 22 -1.12 -5.08 -15.73
CA ASN A 22 -2.49 -5.56 -15.88
C ASN A 22 -3.28 -4.45 -16.59
N THR A 23 -3.65 -4.67 -17.85
CA THR A 23 -4.38 -3.70 -18.68
C THR A 23 -5.90 -3.75 -18.47
N ALA A 24 -6.36 -4.59 -17.54
CA ALA A 24 -7.77 -4.76 -17.21
C ALA A 24 -7.97 -4.78 -15.70
N LEU A 25 -7.25 -3.92 -14.97
CA LEU A 25 -7.39 -3.82 -13.53
C LEU A 25 -8.77 -3.22 -13.21
N THR A 26 -9.62 -3.98 -12.51
CA THR A 26 -10.95 -3.48 -12.15
C THR A 26 -10.84 -2.42 -11.06
N GLU A 27 -11.34 -1.20 -11.30
CA GLU A 27 -11.41 -0.15 -10.27
C GLU A 27 -12.25 -0.57 -9.06
N ALA A 28 -11.93 -0.05 -7.87
CA ALA A 28 -12.56 -0.33 -6.59
C ALA A 28 -12.66 -1.84 -6.24
N ALA A 29 -11.78 -2.64 -6.84
CA ALA A 29 -11.54 -4.02 -6.49
C ALA A 29 -10.03 -4.24 -6.28
N GLU A 30 -9.69 -5.16 -5.40
CA GLU A 30 -8.32 -5.60 -5.22
C GLU A 30 -8.02 -6.75 -6.17
N GLU A 31 -7.04 -6.57 -7.05
CA GLU A 31 -6.70 -7.54 -8.09
C GLU A 31 -5.19 -7.71 -8.20
N GLU A 32 -4.77 -8.87 -8.73
CA GLU A 32 -3.37 -9.18 -8.95
C GLU A 32 -2.82 -8.47 -10.20
N ILE A 33 -1.64 -7.86 -10.07
CA ILE A 33 -0.83 -7.42 -11.21
C ILE A 33 0.25 -8.47 -11.47
N LYS A 34 0.21 -9.06 -12.66
CA LYS A 34 1.14 -10.12 -13.10
C LYS A 34 2.33 -9.54 -13.83
N THR A 35 3.29 -10.39 -14.18
CA THR A 35 4.41 -9.98 -15.03
C THR A 35 3.95 -9.64 -16.43
N ASP A 36 4.51 -8.57 -17.01
CA ASP A 36 4.15 -8.12 -18.35
C ASP A 36 4.63 -9.11 -19.43
N SER A 37 3.67 -9.77 -20.08
CA SER A 37 3.92 -10.76 -21.13
C SER A 37 4.71 -10.20 -22.32
N ASN A 38 4.66 -8.90 -22.59
CA ASN A 38 5.42 -8.28 -23.67
C ASN A 38 6.93 -8.30 -23.39
N PHE A 39 7.35 -8.29 -22.12
CA PHE A 39 8.75 -8.28 -21.72
C PHE A 39 9.26 -9.64 -21.24
N VAL A 40 8.39 -10.45 -20.62
CA VAL A 40 8.78 -11.76 -20.07
C VAL A 40 8.30 -12.96 -20.88
N GLY A 41 7.58 -12.73 -21.98
CA GLY A 41 7.08 -13.74 -22.92
C GLY A 41 5.81 -14.49 -22.47
N SER A 42 5.53 -14.55 -21.17
CA SER A 42 4.32 -15.17 -20.62
C SER A 42 4.00 -14.58 -19.24
N GLU A 43 2.72 -14.30 -18.98
CA GLU A 43 2.29 -13.74 -17.69
C GLU A 43 2.39 -14.79 -16.58
N GLN A 44 3.03 -14.40 -15.48
CA GLN A 44 3.21 -15.23 -14.30
C GLN A 44 3.10 -14.36 -13.04
N ASN A 45 2.90 -15.00 -11.89
CA ASN A 45 2.95 -14.31 -10.61
C ASN A 45 4.38 -13.81 -10.36
N ALA A 46 4.51 -12.61 -9.78
CA ALA A 46 5.79 -11.95 -9.56
C ALA A 46 6.80 -12.83 -8.81
N GLY A 47 6.34 -13.60 -7.81
CA GLY A 47 7.17 -14.52 -7.04
C GLY A 47 7.70 -15.70 -7.86
N THR A 48 6.86 -16.26 -8.74
CA THR A 48 7.22 -17.38 -9.63
C THR A 48 8.30 -16.94 -10.62
N PHE A 49 8.08 -15.82 -11.31
CA PHE A 49 9.08 -15.26 -12.22
C PHE A 49 10.39 -14.94 -11.50
N ALA A 50 10.32 -14.25 -10.35
CA ALA A 50 11.52 -13.86 -9.62
C ALA A 50 12.35 -15.06 -9.14
N THR A 51 11.71 -16.16 -8.72
CA THR A 51 12.42 -17.37 -8.28
C THR A 51 12.95 -18.24 -9.40
N GLN A 52 12.33 -18.21 -10.59
CA GLN A 52 12.79 -19.00 -11.75
C GLN A 52 13.84 -18.26 -12.57
N SER A 53 13.72 -16.94 -12.69
CA SER A 53 14.52 -16.14 -13.62
C SER A 53 15.65 -15.37 -12.95
N LEU A 54 15.61 -15.15 -11.63
CA LEU A 54 16.58 -14.28 -10.93
C LEU A 54 17.39 -15.04 -9.88
N ASN A 55 18.70 -14.76 -9.82
CA ASN A 55 19.61 -15.36 -8.85
C ASN A 55 19.39 -14.85 -7.40
N SER A 56 18.86 -13.64 -7.23
CA SER A 56 18.60 -13.05 -5.91
C SER A 56 17.30 -12.23 -5.91
N PRO A 57 16.16 -12.86 -5.57
CA PRO A 57 14.85 -12.22 -5.63
C PRO A 57 14.58 -11.39 -4.35
N ILE A 58 15.45 -10.46 -4.00
CA ILE A 58 15.27 -9.58 -2.82
C ILE A 58 14.84 -8.19 -3.29
N VAL A 59 13.58 -7.83 -3.09
CA VAL A 59 13.02 -6.52 -3.46
C VAL A 59 13.55 -5.45 -2.51
N VAL A 60 14.13 -4.39 -3.09
CA VAL A 60 14.66 -3.23 -2.35
C VAL A 60 13.96 -1.93 -2.71
N ARG A 61 13.35 -1.84 -3.90
CA ARG A 61 12.54 -0.71 -4.33
C ARG A 61 11.34 -1.24 -5.11
N ALA A 62 10.22 -0.54 -5.03
CA ALA A 62 9.03 -0.87 -5.78
C ALA A 62 8.26 0.40 -6.15
N GLY A 63 7.41 0.29 -7.17
CA GLY A 63 6.48 1.33 -7.52
C GLY A 63 5.37 0.77 -8.39
N ILE A 64 4.14 0.96 -7.96
CA ILE A 64 2.93 0.49 -8.64
C ILE A 64 2.04 1.70 -8.91
N THR A 65 1.63 1.88 -10.16
CA THR A 65 0.73 2.95 -10.58
C THR A 65 -0.45 2.38 -11.34
N ALA A 66 -1.55 3.13 -11.42
CA ALA A 66 -2.57 2.93 -12.44
C ALA A 66 -2.77 4.21 -13.26
N THR A 67 -3.51 4.12 -14.35
CA THR A 67 -4.02 5.29 -15.08
C THR A 67 -5.06 6.08 -14.28
N THR A 68 -5.55 5.52 -13.18
CA THR A 68 -6.37 6.18 -12.16
C THR A 68 -5.66 6.18 -10.81
N ASP A 69 -6.37 6.62 -9.76
CA ASP A 69 -5.81 6.79 -8.42
C ASP A 69 -5.53 5.45 -7.76
N MET A 70 -4.27 5.18 -7.40
CA MET A 70 -3.89 3.96 -6.68
C MET A 70 -3.91 4.21 -5.17
N THR A 71 -4.75 3.46 -4.43
CA THR A 71 -4.86 3.63 -2.98
C THR A 71 -3.76 2.88 -2.25
N TYR A 72 -3.52 1.62 -2.60
CA TYR A 72 -2.47 0.81 -2.01
C TYR A 72 -2.08 -0.36 -2.92
N ALA A 73 -0.86 -0.87 -2.71
CA ALA A 73 -0.40 -2.11 -3.31
C ALA A 73 0.45 -2.88 -2.31
N TYR A 74 0.45 -4.21 -2.39
CA TYR A 74 1.22 -5.06 -1.50
C TYR A 74 1.59 -6.39 -2.13
N ILE A 75 2.65 -7.02 -1.62
CA ILE A 75 3.00 -8.40 -1.93
C ILE A 75 2.25 -9.31 -0.97
N ARG A 76 1.38 -10.16 -1.50
CA ARG A 76 0.71 -11.22 -0.76
C ARG A 76 1.55 -12.50 -0.82
N SER A 77 1.82 -13.07 0.34
CA SER A 77 2.53 -14.34 0.49
C SER A 77 1.78 -15.23 1.47
N ALA A 78 1.32 -16.40 1.02
CA ALA A 78 0.56 -17.35 1.84
C ALA A 78 -0.61 -16.71 2.62
N GLY A 79 -1.33 -15.77 1.99
CA GLY A 79 -2.47 -15.06 2.59
C GLY A 79 -2.11 -13.93 3.56
N LYS A 80 -0.84 -13.56 3.71
CA LYS A 80 -0.38 -12.44 4.53
C LYS A 80 0.27 -11.34 3.68
N ILE A 81 0.24 -10.11 4.19
CA ILE A 81 1.01 -9.00 3.61
C ILE A 81 2.49 -9.23 3.96
N LYS A 82 3.30 -9.38 2.93
CA LYS A 82 4.75 -9.56 3.06
C LYS A 82 5.50 -8.25 2.96
N ALA A 83 5.07 -7.38 2.05
CA ALA A 83 5.52 -6.00 1.96
C ALA A 83 4.40 -5.13 1.41
N ALA A 84 4.20 -3.95 1.99
CA ALA A 84 3.40 -2.91 1.34
C ALA A 84 4.31 -2.11 0.40
N LEU A 85 3.80 -1.80 -0.79
CA LEU A 85 4.57 -1.24 -1.89
C LEU A 85 4.20 0.24 -2.08
N PRO A 86 5.19 1.11 -2.38
CA PRO A 86 4.92 2.49 -2.79
C PRO A 86 4.00 2.53 -4.01
N VAL A 87 3.08 3.50 -4.03
CA VAL A 87 2.08 3.67 -5.08
C VAL A 87 2.01 5.10 -5.59
N SER A 88 1.46 5.27 -6.79
CA SER A 88 1.04 6.57 -7.33
C SER A 88 -0.17 6.41 -8.26
N GLY A 89 -0.82 7.50 -8.63
CA GLY A 89 -1.93 7.52 -9.58
C GLY A 89 -1.54 8.11 -10.93
N LEU A 90 -2.53 8.16 -11.84
CA LEU A 90 -2.48 8.87 -13.11
C LEU A 90 -1.23 8.59 -13.98
N ALA A 91 -0.70 7.38 -13.90
CA ALA A 91 0.50 6.95 -14.60
C ALA A 91 1.71 7.88 -14.38
N CYS A 92 1.77 8.58 -13.24
CA CYS A 92 2.79 9.58 -12.93
C CYS A 92 3.42 9.34 -11.56
N GLY A 93 4.60 9.92 -11.30
CA GLY A 93 5.26 9.86 -10.00
C GLY A 93 6.73 9.42 -10.02
N ASP A 94 7.47 9.78 -8.97
CA ASP A 94 8.90 9.50 -8.80
C ASP A 94 9.16 8.06 -8.28
N MET A 95 8.69 7.08 -9.05
CA MET A 95 8.80 5.65 -8.75
C MET A 95 9.84 4.95 -9.63
N PRO A 96 10.53 3.89 -9.16
CA PRO A 96 10.27 3.12 -7.93
C PRO A 96 10.94 3.75 -6.69
N ALA A 97 10.28 3.66 -5.54
CA ALA A 97 10.76 4.19 -4.26
C ALA A 97 11.34 3.07 -3.36
N PRO A 98 12.30 3.39 -2.46
CA PRO A 98 12.91 2.39 -1.58
C PRO A 98 11.94 1.82 -0.54
N LEU A 99 12.08 0.52 -0.27
CA LEU A 99 11.40 -0.15 0.83
C LEU A 99 12.24 -0.03 2.11
N PRO A 100 11.65 0.32 3.27
CA PRO A 100 12.37 0.40 4.55
C PRO A 100 13.07 -0.91 4.92
N TYR A 101 12.41 -2.04 4.65
CA TYR A 101 12.90 -3.39 4.92
C TYR A 101 12.80 -4.24 3.66
N PRO A 102 13.92 -4.61 3.04
CA PRO A 102 13.92 -5.47 1.85
C PRO A 102 13.29 -6.83 2.12
N VAL A 103 12.52 -7.35 1.16
CA VAL A 103 11.85 -8.65 1.28
C VAL A 103 12.26 -9.60 0.16
N ARG A 104 12.43 -10.88 0.48
CA ARG A 104 12.75 -11.91 -0.52
C ARG A 104 11.46 -12.47 -1.10
N LEU A 105 11.26 -12.38 -2.41
CA LEU A 105 10.16 -13.08 -3.08
C LEU A 105 10.36 -14.59 -3.06
N VAL A 106 9.27 -15.32 -2.89
CA VAL A 106 9.20 -16.77 -3.03
C VAL A 106 8.13 -17.13 -4.07
N SER A 107 8.21 -18.34 -4.62
CA SER A 107 7.17 -18.83 -5.53
C SER A 107 5.81 -18.80 -4.84
N GLY A 108 4.78 -18.34 -5.56
CA GLY A 108 3.44 -18.10 -5.01
C GLY A 108 3.23 -16.70 -4.41
N ASP A 109 4.25 -15.83 -4.39
CA ASP A 109 4.04 -14.41 -4.06
C ASP A 109 3.35 -13.68 -5.22
N SER A 110 2.28 -12.96 -4.87
CA SER A 110 1.45 -12.18 -5.79
C SER A 110 1.52 -10.70 -5.43
N VAL A 111 1.53 -9.82 -6.44
CA VAL A 111 1.42 -8.37 -6.22
C VAL A 111 -0.04 -7.99 -6.37
N MET A 112 -0.65 -7.56 -5.27
CA MET A 112 -2.03 -7.11 -5.23
C MET A 112 -2.05 -5.59 -5.27
N ALA A 113 -2.95 -5.01 -6.05
CA ALA A 113 -3.13 -3.58 -6.15
C ALA A 113 -4.62 -3.24 -6.10
N MET A 114 -4.93 -2.05 -5.57
CA MET A 114 -6.29 -1.51 -5.56
C MET A 114 -6.27 -0.12 -6.15
N ALA A 115 -6.74 -0.04 -7.40
CA ALA A 115 -7.07 1.23 -8.04
C ALA A 115 -8.46 1.67 -7.55
N ASN A 116 -8.60 2.95 -7.28
CA ASN A 116 -9.80 3.54 -6.77
C ASN A 116 -10.72 3.98 -7.92
N ALA A 117 -12.04 3.87 -7.73
CA ALA A 117 -12.98 4.46 -8.67
C ALA A 117 -13.06 5.99 -8.46
N THR A 118 -13.42 6.73 -9.50
CA THR A 118 -13.49 8.21 -9.49
C THR A 118 -14.47 8.80 -8.47
N SER A 119 -15.39 8.01 -7.92
CA SER A 119 -16.35 8.43 -6.89
C SER A 119 -16.05 7.88 -5.50
N ASP A 120 -15.08 6.97 -5.39
CA ASP A 120 -14.79 6.29 -4.13
C ASP A 120 -13.82 7.15 -3.29
N ARG A 121 -14.08 7.22 -1.99
CA ARG A 121 -13.38 8.09 -1.03
C ARG A 121 -12.40 7.29 -0.18
N GLN A 122 -11.92 6.17 -0.70
CA GLN A 122 -11.11 5.24 0.07
C GLN A 122 -9.80 5.89 0.54
N ILE A 123 -9.44 5.64 1.79
CA ILE A 123 -8.19 6.11 2.39
C ILE A 123 -7.45 4.88 2.88
N ALA A 124 -6.16 4.76 2.55
CA ALA A 124 -5.31 3.70 3.07
C ALA A 124 -4.01 4.24 3.64
N VAL A 125 -3.53 3.60 4.70
CA VAL A 125 -2.23 3.84 5.31
C VAL A 125 -1.46 2.53 5.33
N SER A 126 -0.32 2.55 4.66
CA SER A 126 0.64 1.46 4.63
C SER A 126 1.73 1.69 5.67
N VAL A 127 1.98 0.70 6.52
CA VAL A 127 2.94 0.77 7.61
C VAL A 127 4.02 -0.29 7.48
N ALA A 128 5.21 0.04 7.98
CA ALA A 128 6.35 -0.86 8.13
C ALA A 128 6.84 -0.79 9.58
N CYS A 129 7.02 -1.95 10.20
CA CYS A 129 7.42 -2.09 11.59
C CYS A 129 8.91 -2.36 11.74
N THR A 130 9.49 -2.03 12.90
CA THR A 130 10.92 -2.23 13.20
C THR A 130 11.41 -3.67 13.06
N ASN A 131 10.51 -4.65 13.15
CA ASN A 131 10.78 -6.07 12.93
C ASN A 131 10.77 -6.50 11.45
N GLY A 132 10.56 -5.57 10.51
CA GLY A 132 10.45 -5.86 9.07
C GLY A 132 9.08 -6.34 8.61
N GLU A 133 8.06 -6.30 9.48
CA GLU A 133 6.68 -6.63 9.14
C GLU A 133 5.97 -5.43 8.49
N TYR A 134 5.10 -5.70 7.54
CA TYR A 134 4.33 -4.69 6.83
C TYR A 134 2.83 -4.93 7.01
N HIS A 135 2.06 -3.85 6.99
CA HIS A 135 0.61 -3.95 6.99
C HIS A 135 -0.01 -2.77 6.24
N VAL A 136 -1.22 -2.96 5.71
CA VAL A 136 -2.05 -1.90 5.15
C VAL A 136 -3.35 -1.82 5.94
N PHE A 137 -3.77 -0.60 6.26
CA PHE A 137 -5.04 -0.30 6.90
C PHE A 137 -5.84 0.63 6.01
N GLN A 138 -7.14 0.44 5.92
CA GLN A 138 -8.01 1.25 5.06
C GLN A 138 -9.29 1.67 5.77
N VAL A 139 -9.95 2.68 5.20
CA VAL A 139 -11.33 3.06 5.52
C VAL A 139 -11.97 3.69 4.29
N THR A 140 -13.27 3.47 4.11
CA THR A 140 -14.08 4.20 3.13
C THR A 140 -15.08 5.06 3.90
N PRO A 141 -14.78 6.35 4.12
CA PRO A 141 -15.66 7.28 4.82
C PRO A 141 -16.99 7.44 4.08
N THR A 142 -18.10 7.41 4.81
CA THR A 142 -19.46 7.56 4.26
C THR A 142 -20.08 8.95 4.50
N GLY A 143 -19.32 9.87 5.09
CA GLY A 143 -19.72 11.25 5.35
C GLY A 143 -18.71 12.02 6.22
N ALA A 144 -19.10 13.20 6.69
CA ALA A 144 -18.31 13.94 7.66
C ALA A 144 -18.23 13.18 8.98
N ALA A 145 -17.00 12.93 9.43
CA ALA A 145 -16.74 12.31 10.72
C ALA A 145 -15.45 12.85 11.31
N ALA A 146 -15.50 13.18 12.60
CA ALA A 146 -14.32 13.60 13.34
C ALA A 146 -13.29 12.47 13.48
N GLU A 147 -13.74 11.20 13.45
CA GLU A 147 -12.85 10.04 13.54
C GLU A 147 -13.36 8.88 12.66
N ASN A 148 -12.73 8.69 11.50
CA ASN A 148 -12.83 7.44 10.74
C ASN A 148 -11.70 6.51 11.18
N SER A 149 -12.03 5.34 11.72
CA SER A 149 -11.02 4.38 12.18
C SER A 149 -10.58 3.48 11.03
N LEU A 150 -9.28 3.41 10.79
CA LEU A 150 -8.70 2.55 9.76
C LEU A 150 -8.55 1.11 10.28
N VAL A 151 -8.90 0.15 9.43
CA VAL A 151 -8.88 -1.28 9.74
C VAL A 151 -8.05 -2.07 8.75
N SER A 152 -7.52 -3.20 9.18
CA SER A 152 -6.67 -4.09 8.38
C SER A 152 -7.41 -4.57 7.13
N ILE A 153 -6.77 -4.47 5.96
CA ILE A 153 -7.36 -4.96 4.69
C ILE A 153 -7.55 -6.49 4.67
N LEU A 154 -6.83 -7.23 5.52
CA LEU A 154 -6.91 -8.69 5.58
C LEU A 154 -7.91 -9.20 6.62
N THR A 155 -7.99 -8.52 7.77
CA THR A 155 -8.69 -9.05 8.95
C THR A 155 -9.85 -8.18 9.42
N GLY A 156 -9.96 -6.93 8.95
CA GLY A 156 -10.94 -5.96 9.45
C GLY A 156 -10.67 -5.48 10.89
N GLN A 157 -9.57 -5.93 11.50
CA GLN A 157 -9.20 -5.56 12.87
C GLN A 157 -8.47 -4.22 12.93
N SER A 158 -8.47 -3.62 14.11
CA SER A 158 -7.75 -2.36 14.35
C SER A 158 -6.23 -2.54 14.32
N ILE A 159 -5.49 -1.44 14.19
CA ILE A 159 -4.02 -1.46 14.26
C ILE A 159 -3.50 -1.99 15.60
N GLY A 160 -4.17 -1.65 16.71
CA GLY A 160 -3.79 -2.08 18.05
C GLY A 160 -3.90 -3.60 18.24
N GLU A 161 -4.91 -4.23 17.65
CA GLU A 161 -5.08 -5.68 17.65
C GLU A 161 -4.13 -6.39 16.68
N THR A 162 -3.84 -5.76 15.54
CA THR A 162 -3.05 -6.38 14.47
C THR A 162 -1.54 -6.31 14.76
N LEU A 163 -1.06 -5.20 15.33
CA LEU A 163 0.35 -4.90 15.52
C LEU A 163 0.72 -4.68 17.00
N GLN A 164 -0.01 -5.30 17.92
CA GLN A 164 0.23 -5.15 19.36
C GLN A 164 1.69 -5.44 19.73
N GLY A 165 2.32 -4.50 20.46
CA GLY A 165 3.70 -4.64 20.91
C GLY A 165 4.76 -4.44 19.81
N ARG A 166 4.35 -4.05 18.60
CA ARG A 166 5.25 -3.62 17.52
C ARG A 166 5.46 -2.11 17.58
N THR A 167 6.52 -1.66 16.92
CA THR A 167 6.76 -0.24 16.66
C THR A 167 6.69 -0.03 15.16
N VAL A 168 5.72 0.75 14.71
CA VAL A 168 5.72 1.27 13.33
C VAL A 168 6.92 2.21 13.24
N SER A 169 7.77 2.01 12.24
CA SER A 169 8.97 2.83 12.01
C SER A 169 8.81 3.73 10.80
N HIS A 170 8.06 3.28 9.80
CA HIS A 170 7.76 4.05 8.60
C HIS A 170 6.30 3.84 8.20
N ALA A 171 5.68 4.87 7.64
CA ALA A 171 4.36 4.78 7.04
C ALA A 171 4.25 5.73 5.86
N PHE A 172 3.28 5.47 5.00
CA PHE A 172 2.76 6.43 4.04
C PHE A 172 1.26 6.22 3.93
N GLY A 173 0.52 7.24 3.52
CA GLY A 173 -0.91 7.14 3.30
C GLY A 173 -1.31 7.74 1.97
N MET A 174 -2.30 7.14 1.33
CA MET A 174 -2.92 7.65 0.11
C MET A 174 -4.43 7.72 0.32
N HIS A 175 -5.06 8.68 -0.35
CA HIS A 175 -6.51 8.79 -0.39
C HIS A 175 -7.00 8.87 -1.82
N GLY A 176 -8.19 8.36 -2.07
CA GLY A 176 -8.86 8.42 -3.35
C GLY A 176 -9.31 9.82 -3.74
N PHE A 177 -9.83 9.92 -4.98
CA PHE A 177 -10.22 11.16 -5.64
C PHE A 177 -10.93 12.17 -4.73
N GLY A 178 -10.29 13.34 -4.60
CA GLY A 178 -10.86 14.53 -3.96
C GLY A 178 -10.22 14.86 -2.61
N ALA A 179 -9.20 15.73 -2.65
CA ALA A 179 -8.65 16.47 -1.51
C ALA A 179 -9.69 17.23 -0.66
N LEU A 180 -10.97 17.26 -1.07
CA LEU A 180 -12.08 17.89 -0.35
C LEU A 180 -12.56 17.08 0.86
N THR A 181 -12.21 15.79 0.94
CA THR A 181 -12.79 14.92 1.97
C THR A 181 -11.91 14.78 3.21
N VAL A 182 -10.61 15.01 3.15
CA VAL A 182 -9.70 14.83 4.29
C VAL A 182 -9.44 16.16 4.99
N SER A 183 -9.83 16.28 6.26
CA SER A 183 -9.69 17.51 7.05
C SER A 183 -8.54 17.47 8.05
N SER A 184 -7.85 16.34 8.16
CA SER A 184 -6.72 16.15 9.08
C SER A 184 -5.73 15.09 8.61
N PRO A 185 -4.46 15.11 9.05
CA PRO A 185 -3.56 13.96 8.95
C PRO A 185 -4.15 12.71 9.62
N ALA A 186 -3.65 11.54 9.26
CA ALA A 186 -3.95 10.32 9.99
C ALA A 186 -3.16 10.30 11.32
N TYR A 187 -3.87 10.16 12.43
CA TYR A 187 -3.29 10.14 13.77
C TYR A 187 -3.30 8.73 14.36
N PHE A 188 -2.18 8.36 14.97
CA PHE A 188 -2.10 7.20 15.85
C PHE A 188 -2.49 7.66 17.25
N LEU A 189 -3.65 7.26 17.75
CA LEU A 189 -4.13 7.59 19.08
C LEU A 189 -3.82 6.45 20.05
N ASN A 190 -3.35 6.76 21.25
CA ASN A 190 -3.22 5.77 22.33
C ASN A 190 -4.58 5.45 22.99
N GLY A 191 -4.58 4.55 23.97
CA GLY A 191 -5.80 4.16 24.69
C GLY A 191 -6.51 5.28 25.47
N SER A 192 -5.87 6.44 25.63
CA SER A 192 -6.45 7.65 26.23
C SER A 192 -6.91 8.68 25.18
N GLY A 193 -6.81 8.38 23.89
CA GLY A 193 -7.16 9.29 22.79
C GLY A 193 -6.10 10.34 22.47
N VAL A 194 -4.88 10.22 23.00
CA VAL A 194 -3.79 11.17 22.75
C VAL A 194 -3.00 10.76 21.50
N PRO A 195 -2.73 11.67 20.54
CA PRO A 195 -1.86 11.40 19.42
C PRO A 195 -0.44 11.02 19.86
N VAL A 196 0.00 9.83 19.47
CA VAL A 196 1.36 9.28 19.67
C VAL A 196 2.15 9.17 18.36
N GLY A 197 1.55 9.58 17.25
CA GLY A 197 2.16 9.61 15.94
C GLY A 197 1.21 10.22 14.91
N SER A 198 1.74 10.62 13.77
CA SER A 198 0.93 11.10 12.65
C SER A 198 1.59 10.80 11.31
N ILE A 199 0.77 10.71 10.27
CA ILE A 199 1.19 10.65 8.87
C ILE A 199 0.18 11.44 8.03
N THR A 200 0.66 12.25 7.11
CA THR A 200 -0.22 12.93 6.15
C THR A 200 -0.50 11.99 4.99
N THR A 201 -1.76 11.87 4.60
CA THR A 201 -2.16 11.13 3.39
C THR A 201 -1.98 12.01 2.17
N ASN A 202 -1.43 11.46 1.09
CA ASN A 202 -1.19 12.17 -0.16
C ASN A 202 -2.28 11.86 -1.19
N ASP A 203 -2.47 12.78 -2.14
CA ASP A 203 -3.35 12.59 -3.29
C ASP A 203 -2.54 11.88 -4.39
N PRO A 204 -2.91 10.65 -4.80
CA PRO A 204 -2.21 9.89 -5.84
C PRO A 204 -2.21 10.59 -7.21
N ALA A 205 -3.11 11.54 -7.45
CA ALA A 205 -3.14 12.32 -8.69
C ALA A 205 -2.02 13.38 -8.77
N VAL A 206 -1.49 13.81 -7.62
CA VAL A 206 -0.52 14.91 -7.55
C VAL A 206 0.82 14.44 -6.98
N ASP A 207 0.80 13.48 -6.06
CA ASP A 207 1.93 13.05 -5.25
C ASP A 207 2.12 11.52 -5.28
N THR A 208 3.29 11.08 -4.83
CA THR A 208 3.64 9.66 -4.71
C THR A 208 3.61 9.20 -3.25
N GLY A 209 3.16 7.97 -3.01
CA GLY A 209 3.08 7.34 -1.72
C GLY A 209 4.40 6.69 -1.35
N THR A 210 5.33 7.47 -0.78
CA THR A 210 6.64 6.98 -0.35
C THR A 210 6.73 6.92 1.17
N TYR A 211 7.42 5.91 1.69
CA TYR A 211 7.62 5.73 3.13
C TYR A 211 8.30 6.93 3.79
N LEU A 212 7.63 7.52 4.78
CA LEU A 212 8.17 8.50 5.70
C LEU A 212 8.42 7.85 7.05
N GLN A 213 9.42 8.34 7.78
CA GLN A 213 9.70 7.85 9.13
C GLN A 213 8.64 8.32 10.12
N CYS A 214 8.03 7.38 10.83
CA CYS A 214 7.14 7.64 11.95
C CYS A 214 7.39 6.56 13.01
N GLN A 215 8.04 6.91 14.12
CA GLN A 215 8.36 5.97 15.19
C GLN A 215 7.21 5.92 16.20
N VAL A 216 6.29 4.97 16.04
CA VAL A 216 5.06 4.88 16.84
C VAL A 216 4.97 3.52 17.53
N PRO A 217 5.06 3.46 18.87
CA PRO A 217 4.83 2.22 19.60
C PRO A 217 3.33 1.89 19.63
N ILE A 218 2.97 0.68 19.20
CA ILE A 218 1.59 0.23 19.10
C ILE A 218 1.22 -0.59 20.35
N GLN A 219 0.20 -0.11 21.06
CA GLN A 219 -0.44 -0.80 22.18
C GLN A 219 -1.76 -1.40 21.72
N LEU A 220 -2.37 -2.27 22.54
CA LEU A 220 -3.63 -2.93 22.20
C LEU A 220 -4.75 -1.95 21.86
N ASN A 221 -4.83 -0.84 22.61
CA ASN A 221 -5.85 0.17 22.43
C ASN A 221 -5.42 1.29 21.46
N THR A 222 -4.33 1.09 20.72
CA THR A 222 -3.90 2.06 19.71
C THR A 222 -4.87 2.03 18.53
N ARG A 223 -5.33 3.22 18.14
CA ARG A 223 -6.24 3.41 17.00
C ARG A 223 -5.55 4.28 15.95
N LEU A 224 -5.75 3.96 14.68
CA LEU A 224 -5.37 4.82 13.57
C LEU A 224 -6.64 5.48 13.05
N VAL A 225 -6.69 6.81 13.11
CA VAL A 225 -7.90 7.57 12.76
C VAL A 225 -7.58 8.71 11.80
N ILE A 226 -8.57 9.08 11.00
CA ILE A 226 -8.51 10.26 10.14
C ILE A 226 -9.85 11.01 10.16
N SER A 227 -9.80 12.33 10.21
CA SER A 227 -11.00 13.18 10.12
C SER A 227 -11.32 13.46 8.67
N THR A 228 -12.61 13.43 8.35
CA THR A 228 -13.12 13.81 7.03
C THR A 228 -14.16 14.90 7.14
N ASP A 229 -14.12 15.86 6.21
CA ASP A 229 -15.22 16.80 6.00
C ASP A 229 -16.25 16.20 5.03
N ALA A 230 -17.46 16.77 4.98
CA ALA A 230 -18.60 16.25 4.19
C ALA A 230 -18.34 16.29 2.67
#